data_AF-A0A810NBG4-F1
#
_entry.id   AF-A0A810NBG4-F1
#
_cell.length_a   1.000
_cell.length_b   1.000
_cell.length_c   1.000
_cell.angle_alpha   90.00
_cell.angle_beta   90.00
_cell.angle_gamma   90.00
#
_symmetry.space_group_name_H-M   'P 1'
#
loop_
_entity.id
_entity.type
_entity.pdbx_description
1 polymer ?
#
loop_
_entity_poly.entity_id
_entity_poly.type
_entity_poly.pdbx_seq_one_letter_code
_entity_poly.pdbx_strand_id
1 'polypeptide(L)'
;MQHETTRRLRRTTAGAVLSTAVLLAPLFGAAPAAAVPGLDRVNSVGPRNSDAKSRTAFCSPGDVVLGGGGRIGGAVPEQVGMDFMLPLADGNGFSVTGREDETGTNETWSVTATALCAPAPAGYEVVSGISAPASVDENWHTVPCPFGKVALGAGGAVIGANNSEILLEDLRIDTGSVTVAGAEDGTGFAGNWQIQATAICADQPAGYERRLNDSGYDSVSSKSVTVTCSPGRQVHGIGAEILGGNGEVRLTAAHAPDTTSVIASAVEDEDGFGGSWKVRAFAICAN
;
A
#
# COMPACT_ATOMS: atom_id res chain seq x y z
N MET A 1 47.21 84.76 -7.97
CA MET A 1 48.07 84.20 -9.03
C MET A 1 47.28 83.08 -9.69
N GLN A 2 47.01 83.28 -10.98
CA GLN A 2 46.60 82.33 -12.03
C GLN A 2 45.27 81.54 -11.92
N HIS A 3 44.43 81.92 -12.89
CA HIS A 3 43.31 81.22 -13.52
C HIS A 3 43.58 79.75 -13.90
N GLU A 4 42.55 78.90 -13.81
CA GLU A 4 42.21 77.90 -14.84
C GLU A 4 40.77 77.38 -14.62
N THR A 5 39.77 77.78 -15.41
CA THR A 5 39.26 77.19 -16.67
C THR A 5 38.40 75.90 -16.51
N THR A 6 37.08 76.13 -16.46
CA THR A 6 36.00 75.44 -17.21
C THR A 6 35.97 73.92 -17.40
N ARG A 7 34.89 73.26 -16.92
CA ARG A 7 34.04 72.37 -17.76
C ARG A 7 32.69 72.08 -17.12
N ARG A 8 31.62 72.54 -17.77
CA ARG A 8 30.21 72.19 -17.46
C ARG A 8 29.92 70.78 -17.97
N LEU A 9 29.46 69.89 -17.09
CA LEU A 9 28.76 68.66 -17.50
C LEU A 9 27.24 68.85 -17.31
N ARG A 10 26.51 68.85 -18.43
CA ARG A 10 25.05 68.64 -18.44
C ARG A 10 24.79 67.16 -18.20
N ARG A 11 24.14 66.82 -17.08
CA ARG A 11 23.55 65.49 -16.86
C ARG A 11 22.10 65.53 -17.32
N THR A 12 21.81 64.87 -18.44
CA THR A 12 20.46 64.54 -18.89
C THR A 12 19.92 63.39 -18.06
N THR A 13 18.83 63.63 -17.33
CA THR A 13 18.04 62.62 -16.63
C THR A 13 17.21 61.82 -17.63
N ALA A 14 17.52 60.53 -17.79
CA ALA A 14 16.63 59.58 -18.48
C ALA A 14 15.71 58.94 -17.43
N GLY A 15 14.42 59.24 -17.51
CA GLY A 15 13.39 58.57 -16.69
C GLY A 15 13.11 57.18 -17.25
N ALA A 16 13.35 56.14 -16.46
CA ALA A 16 12.94 54.78 -16.76
C ALA A 16 11.48 54.59 -16.33
N VAL A 17 10.61 54.36 -17.31
CA VAL A 17 9.22 53.94 -17.09
C VAL A 17 9.24 52.44 -16.80
N LEU A 18 9.00 52.05 -15.54
CA LEU A 18 8.76 50.65 -15.17
C LEU A 18 7.33 50.28 -15.57
N SER A 19 7.18 49.54 -16.67
CA SER A 19 5.92 48.87 -17.02
C SER A 19 5.82 47.57 -16.23
N THR A 20 5.05 47.57 -15.14
CA THR A 20 4.63 46.36 -14.42
C THR A 20 3.65 45.57 -15.28
N ALA A 21 4.12 44.51 -15.93
CA ALA A 21 3.27 43.50 -16.55
C ALA A 21 2.64 42.65 -15.44
N VAL A 22 1.34 42.84 -15.18
CA VAL A 22 0.55 41.96 -14.32
C VAL A 22 0.33 40.65 -15.10
N LEU A 23 1.10 39.62 -14.77
CA LEU A 23 0.84 38.25 -15.21
C LEU A 23 -0.44 37.78 -14.51
N LEU A 24 -1.57 37.81 -15.23
CA LEU A 24 -2.77 37.07 -14.82
C LEU A 24 -2.45 35.58 -14.95
N ALA A 25 -2.07 34.94 -13.84
CA ALA A 25 -2.07 33.49 -13.76
C ALA A 25 -3.53 33.00 -13.87
N PRO A 26 -3.86 32.08 -14.79
CA PRO A 26 -5.18 31.48 -14.82
C PRO A 26 -5.42 30.74 -13.49
N LEU A 27 -6.47 31.14 -12.78
CA LEU A 27 -7.02 30.39 -11.66
C LEU A 27 -7.64 29.11 -12.25
N PHE A 28 -6.86 28.04 -12.33
CA PHE A 28 -7.41 26.71 -12.53
C PHE A 28 -8.19 26.36 -11.26
N GLY A 29 -9.51 26.49 -11.32
CA GLY A 29 -10.39 26.02 -10.25
C GLY A 29 -10.25 24.50 -10.15
N ALA A 30 -9.87 24.01 -8.96
CA ALA A 30 -9.92 22.58 -8.69
C ALA A 30 -11.35 22.09 -8.91
N ALA A 31 -11.52 21.04 -9.73
CA ALA A 31 -12.81 20.37 -9.85
C ALA A 31 -13.24 19.87 -8.46
N PRO A 32 -14.54 19.93 -8.12
CA PRO A 32 -15.00 19.40 -6.84
C PRO A 32 -14.68 17.91 -6.74
N ALA A 33 -14.12 17.50 -5.61
CA ALA A 33 -13.88 16.09 -5.32
C ALA A 33 -15.21 15.32 -5.39
N ALA A 34 -15.25 14.26 -6.18
CA ALA A 34 -16.42 13.41 -6.35
C ALA A 34 -16.38 12.24 -5.36
N ALA A 35 -17.55 11.82 -4.87
CA ALA A 35 -17.70 10.55 -4.16
C ALA A 35 -17.40 9.38 -5.12
N VAL A 36 -17.11 8.21 -4.58
CA VAL A 36 -16.89 6.99 -5.37
C VAL A 36 -18.10 6.08 -5.18
N PRO A 37 -19.17 6.26 -5.98
CA PRO A 37 -20.39 5.47 -5.82
C PRO A 37 -20.16 4.02 -6.24
N GLY A 38 -21.03 3.12 -5.75
CA GLY A 38 -21.05 1.74 -6.23
C GLY A 38 -19.93 0.87 -5.69
N LEU A 39 -19.31 1.24 -4.56
CA LEU A 39 -18.33 0.39 -3.91
C LEU A 39 -18.95 -0.95 -3.50
N ASP A 40 -18.37 -2.04 -4.02
CA ASP A 40 -18.71 -3.41 -3.71
C ASP A 40 -17.51 -4.14 -3.10
N ARG A 41 -17.79 -5.05 -2.16
CA ARG A 41 -16.78 -5.87 -1.49
C ARG A 41 -17.00 -7.33 -1.87
N VAL A 42 -16.12 -7.85 -2.71
CA VAL A 42 -16.18 -9.22 -3.20
C VAL A 42 -15.19 -10.10 -2.45
N ASN A 43 -15.63 -11.29 -2.03
CA ASN A 43 -14.76 -12.28 -1.38
C ASN A 43 -14.72 -13.57 -2.20
N SER A 44 -13.55 -14.20 -2.22
CA SER A 44 -13.33 -15.50 -2.86
C SER A 44 -12.52 -16.39 -1.94
N VAL A 45 -13.10 -17.52 -1.53
CA VAL A 45 -12.50 -18.46 -0.58
C VAL A 45 -11.92 -19.64 -1.34
N GLY A 46 -10.69 -20.01 -0.99
CA GLY A 46 -9.98 -21.16 -1.54
C GLY A 46 -10.31 -22.49 -0.88
N PRO A 47 -9.82 -23.59 -1.46
CA PRO A 47 -9.90 -24.91 -0.85
C PRO A 47 -9.16 -24.93 0.49
N ARG A 48 -9.51 -25.92 1.31
CA ARG A 48 -8.84 -26.22 2.58
C ARG A 48 -7.97 -27.46 2.41
N ASN A 49 -6.66 -27.26 2.34
CA ASN A 49 -5.61 -28.27 2.22
C ASN A 49 -4.26 -27.61 2.60
N SER A 50 -3.18 -28.38 2.66
CA SER A 50 -1.82 -27.90 2.96
C SER A 50 -1.03 -27.49 1.70
N ASP A 51 -1.67 -27.42 0.54
CA ASP A 51 -0.97 -27.00 -0.68
C ASP A 51 -0.84 -25.47 -0.75
N ALA A 52 0.29 -24.97 -1.24
CA ALA A 52 0.42 -23.57 -1.70
C ALA A 52 -0.74 -23.21 -2.63
N LYS A 53 -1.36 -22.04 -2.43
CA LYS A 53 -2.60 -21.69 -3.14
C LYS A 53 -2.75 -20.20 -3.36
N SER A 54 -3.21 -19.86 -4.57
CA SER A 54 -3.69 -18.52 -4.91
C SER A 54 -5.22 -18.49 -4.97
N ARG A 55 -5.79 -17.34 -4.60
CA ARG A 55 -7.20 -17.03 -4.79
C ARG A 55 -7.38 -15.62 -5.30
N THR A 56 -8.37 -15.45 -6.16
CA THR A 56 -8.72 -14.17 -6.75
C THR A 56 -10.17 -13.85 -6.49
N ALA A 57 -10.44 -12.64 -6.01
CA ALA A 57 -11.77 -12.04 -5.99
C ALA A 57 -11.90 -11.10 -7.20
N PHE A 58 -12.91 -11.35 -8.04
CA PHE A 58 -13.15 -10.59 -9.27
C PHE A 58 -14.23 -9.54 -9.07
N CYS A 59 -14.02 -8.36 -9.64
CA CYS A 59 -15.00 -7.29 -9.73
C CYS A 59 -16.09 -7.62 -10.75
N SER A 60 -17.25 -6.99 -10.58
CA SER A 60 -18.32 -7.07 -11.57
C SER A 60 -17.89 -6.45 -12.91
N PRO A 61 -18.44 -6.89 -14.06
CA PRO A 61 -18.10 -6.32 -15.35
C PRO A 61 -18.31 -4.79 -15.39
N GLY A 62 -17.27 -4.05 -15.76
CA GLY A 62 -17.29 -2.58 -15.83
C GLY A 62 -16.71 -1.88 -14.61
N ASP A 63 -16.52 -2.59 -13.50
CA ASP A 63 -15.84 -2.08 -12.32
C ASP A 63 -14.33 -2.38 -12.38
N VAL A 64 -13.57 -1.58 -11.65
CA VAL A 64 -12.13 -1.76 -11.41
C VAL A 64 -11.88 -2.01 -9.93
N VAL A 65 -10.78 -2.70 -9.63
CA VAL A 65 -10.31 -2.89 -8.26
C VAL A 65 -9.71 -1.59 -7.73
N LEU A 66 -10.18 -1.11 -6.59
CA LEU A 66 -9.62 0.06 -5.89
C LEU A 66 -8.55 -0.36 -4.87
N GLY A 67 -8.65 -1.59 -4.38
CA GLY A 67 -7.77 -2.20 -3.41
C GLY A 67 -8.25 -3.61 -3.07
N GLY A 68 -7.48 -4.30 -2.25
CA GLY A 68 -7.87 -5.63 -1.81
C GLY A 68 -6.97 -6.15 -0.71
N GLY A 69 -7.31 -7.34 -0.25
CA GLY A 69 -6.74 -7.91 0.95
C GLY A 69 -6.87 -9.42 0.96
N GLY A 70 -6.25 -10.03 1.98
CA GLY A 70 -6.18 -11.46 2.16
C GLY A 70 -6.39 -11.86 3.61
N ARG A 71 -6.85 -13.09 3.82
CA ARG A 71 -6.72 -13.75 5.12
C ARG A 71 -6.47 -15.24 4.95
N ILE A 72 -5.64 -15.79 5.81
CA ILE A 72 -5.52 -17.22 6.05
C ILE A 72 -6.65 -17.64 6.99
N GLY A 73 -7.31 -18.76 6.71
CA GLY A 73 -8.40 -19.28 7.53
C GLY A 73 -8.36 -20.80 7.65
N GLY A 74 -8.89 -21.34 8.74
CA GLY A 74 -8.68 -22.73 9.15
C GLY A 74 -7.95 -22.77 10.50
N ALA A 75 -7.20 -23.84 10.76
CA ALA A 75 -6.03 -23.69 11.63
C ALA A 75 -5.13 -22.68 10.92
N VAL A 76 -4.68 -21.63 11.61
CA VAL A 76 -3.72 -20.66 11.07
C VAL A 76 -2.37 -21.18 11.51
N PRO A 77 -1.70 -22.02 10.69
CA PRO A 77 -0.43 -22.59 11.09
C PRO A 77 0.59 -21.45 11.10
N GLU A 78 1.46 -21.47 12.10
CA GLU A 78 2.57 -20.52 12.22
C GLU A 78 3.49 -20.64 10.98
N GLN A 79 3.44 -21.78 10.27
CA GLN A 79 4.13 -22.06 9.01
C GLN A 79 3.61 -21.33 7.75
N VAL A 80 2.47 -20.62 7.81
CA VAL A 80 1.79 -20.08 6.61
C VAL A 80 1.89 -18.57 6.50
N GLY A 81 2.55 -18.10 5.44
CA GLY A 81 2.64 -16.69 5.05
C GLY A 81 1.73 -16.31 3.88
N MET A 82 1.50 -15.01 3.70
CA MET A 82 0.92 -14.42 2.49
C MET A 82 2.01 -13.68 1.72
N ASP A 83 2.45 -14.22 0.57
CA ASP A 83 3.62 -13.66 -0.13
C ASP A 83 3.24 -12.80 -1.33
N PHE A 84 1.99 -12.93 -1.80
CA PHE A 84 1.43 -12.13 -2.89
C PHE A 84 0.08 -11.59 -2.46
N MET A 85 -0.10 -10.29 -2.63
CA MET A 85 -1.36 -9.57 -2.43
C MET A 85 -1.41 -8.44 -3.47
N LEU A 86 -1.87 -8.74 -4.69
CA LEU A 86 -1.76 -7.83 -5.83
C LEU A 86 -3.10 -7.63 -6.56
N PRO A 87 -3.38 -6.44 -7.11
CA PRO A 87 -4.39 -6.31 -8.14
C PRO A 87 -3.98 -7.10 -9.39
N LEU A 88 -4.95 -7.63 -10.13
CA LEU A 88 -4.71 -8.21 -11.44
C LEU A 88 -4.26 -7.14 -12.44
N ALA A 89 -3.47 -7.55 -13.43
CA ALA A 89 -2.89 -6.63 -14.41
C ALA A 89 -3.93 -5.90 -15.28
N ASP A 90 -5.10 -6.50 -15.48
CA ASP A 90 -6.25 -5.91 -16.17
C ASP A 90 -7.15 -5.07 -15.24
N GLY A 91 -6.82 -4.98 -13.95
CA GLY A 91 -7.52 -4.20 -12.94
C GLY A 91 -8.88 -4.76 -12.53
N ASN A 92 -9.25 -5.98 -12.94
CA ASN A 92 -10.59 -6.52 -12.70
C ASN A 92 -10.72 -7.37 -11.42
N GLY A 93 -9.69 -7.43 -10.58
CA GLY A 93 -9.73 -8.25 -9.38
C GLY A 93 -8.48 -8.12 -8.53
N PHE A 94 -8.51 -8.79 -7.39
CA PHE A 94 -7.40 -8.85 -6.44
C PHE A 94 -7.04 -10.30 -6.12
N SER A 95 -5.75 -10.62 -6.21
CA SER A 95 -5.23 -11.96 -6.00
C SER A 95 -4.35 -12.03 -4.75
N VAL A 96 -4.52 -13.11 -4.00
CA VAL A 96 -3.74 -13.42 -2.80
C VAL A 96 -3.17 -14.82 -2.93
N THR A 97 -1.88 -14.97 -2.64
CA THR A 97 -1.21 -16.28 -2.55
C THR A 97 -0.75 -16.50 -1.13
N GLY A 98 -1.12 -17.65 -0.57
CA GLY A 98 -0.52 -18.17 0.65
C GLY A 98 0.39 -19.34 0.31
N ARG A 99 1.48 -19.48 1.07
CA ARG A 99 2.41 -20.61 1.00
C ARG A 99 2.81 -21.01 2.41
N GLU A 100 3.26 -22.26 2.52
CA GLU A 100 3.97 -22.72 3.70
C GLU A 100 5.44 -22.34 3.53
N ASP A 101 6.16 -22.19 4.64
CA ASP A 101 7.61 -22.11 4.65
C ASP A 101 8.27 -23.45 4.25
N GLU A 102 9.59 -23.54 4.40
CA GLU A 102 10.38 -24.73 4.11
C GLU A 102 10.16 -25.90 5.06
N THR A 103 9.64 -25.66 6.28
CA THR A 103 9.35 -26.73 7.25
C THR A 103 7.99 -27.38 6.95
N GLY A 104 7.05 -26.59 6.43
CA GLY A 104 5.74 -27.03 5.96
C GLY A 104 4.81 -27.51 7.07
N THR A 105 3.55 -27.78 6.72
CA THR A 105 2.57 -28.32 7.69
C THR A 105 1.60 -29.32 7.07
N ASN A 106 1.02 -30.19 7.91
CA ASN A 106 -0.07 -31.08 7.52
C ASN A 106 -1.45 -30.50 7.88
N GLU A 107 -1.48 -29.35 8.56
CA GLU A 107 -2.72 -28.67 8.93
C GLU A 107 -3.42 -28.11 7.69
N THR A 108 -4.75 -28.19 7.67
CA THR A 108 -5.51 -27.68 6.52
C THR A 108 -5.84 -26.21 6.69
N TRP A 109 -5.45 -25.39 5.72
CA TRP A 109 -5.71 -23.95 5.69
C TRP A 109 -6.27 -23.51 4.34
N SER A 110 -6.86 -22.31 4.30
CA SER A 110 -7.44 -21.68 3.12
C SER A 110 -6.98 -20.23 3.02
N VAL A 111 -6.93 -19.72 1.80
CA VAL A 111 -6.80 -18.28 1.53
C VAL A 111 -8.17 -17.73 1.18
N THR A 112 -8.56 -16.62 1.77
CA THR A 112 -9.65 -15.78 1.27
C THR A 112 -9.06 -14.53 0.67
N ALA A 113 -9.35 -14.25 -0.60
CA ALA A 113 -9.07 -12.96 -1.23
C ALA A 113 -10.29 -12.03 -1.10
N THR A 114 -10.04 -10.76 -0.84
CA THR A 114 -11.03 -9.67 -0.83
C THR A 114 -10.66 -8.66 -1.90
N ALA A 115 -11.61 -8.27 -2.75
CA ALA A 115 -11.48 -7.15 -3.68
C ALA A 115 -12.50 -6.07 -3.33
N LEU A 116 -12.04 -4.82 -3.34
CA LEU A 116 -12.87 -3.63 -3.23
C LEU A 116 -13.03 -3.06 -4.63
N CYS A 117 -14.25 -3.09 -5.16
CA CYS A 117 -14.55 -2.84 -6.56
C CYS A 117 -15.49 -1.65 -6.69
N ALA A 118 -15.30 -0.82 -7.71
CA ALA A 118 -16.24 0.24 -8.05
C ALA A 118 -16.04 0.66 -9.52
N PRO A 119 -16.96 1.46 -10.10
CA PRO A 119 -16.67 2.19 -11.32
C PRO A 119 -15.38 3.00 -11.16
N ALA A 120 -14.55 3.04 -12.21
CA ALA A 120 -13.26 3.72 -12.16
C ALA A 120 -13.42 5.19 -11.73
N PRO A 121 -12.82 5.62 -10.61
CA PRO A 121 -12.88 7.01 -10.17
C PRO A 121 -12.13 7.93 -11.13
N ALA A 122 -12.37 9.24 -10.99
CA ALA A 122 -11.65 10.24 -11.77
C ALA A 122 -10.14 10.10 -11.58
N GLY A 123 -9.40 10.12 -12.69
CA GLY A 123 -7.94 9.96 -12.66
C GLY A 123 -7.46 8.57 -12.24
N TYR A 124 -8.31 7.53 -12.24
CA TYR A 124 -7.89 6.17 -11.90
C TYR A 124 -6.68 5.71 -12.73
N GLU A 125 -5.66 5.20 -12.05
CA GLU A 125 -4.44 4.68 -12.66
C GLU A 125 -3.77 3.70 -11.70
N VAL A 126 -3.20 2.62 -12.25
CA VAL A 126 -2.40 1.65 -11.49
C VAL A 126 -0.95 1.81 -11.92
N VAL A 127 -0.07 2.00 -10.95
CA VAL A 127 1.37 2.14 -11.15
C VAL A 127 2.10 1.06 -10.37
N SER A 128 3.08 0.42 -10.98
CA SER A 128 3.85 -0.65 -10.36
C SER A 128 5.35 -0.47 -10.60
N GLY A 129 6.15 -1.04 -9.71
CA GLY A 129 7.60 -1.08 -9.81
C GLY A 129 8.15 -2.31 -9.08
N ILE A 130 9.39 -2.65 -9.37
CA ILE A 130 10.09 -3.78 -8.76
C ILE A 130 11.45 -3.29 -8.23
N SER A 131 11.83 -3.72 -7.04
CA SER A 131 13.17 -3.46 -6.48
C SER A 131 14.27 -4.17 -7.29
N ALA A 132 15.52 -3.78 -7.07
CA ALA A 132 16.65 -4.55 -7.58
C ALA A 132 16.70 -5.92 -6.89
N PRO A 133 17.11 -6.99 -7.60
CA PRO A 133 17.34 -8.28 -6.98
C PRO A 133 18.49 -8.16 -5.98
N ALA A 134 18.26 -8.66 -4.76
CA ALA A 134 19.23 -8.64 -3.68
C ALA A 134 19.14 -9.93 -2.85
N SER A 135 20.23 -10.27 -2.19
CA SER A 135 20.31 -11.33 -1.16
C SER A 135 20.64 -10.60 0.14
N VAL A 136 19.58 -10.26 0.87
CA VAL A 136 19.57 -9.37 2.04
C VAL A 136 18.37 -9.75 2.90
N ASP A 137 18.51 -9.63 4.21
CA ASP A 137 17.46 -9.99 5.17
C ASP A 137 16.16 -9.18 4.97
N GLU A 138 16.25 -7.93 4.50
CA GLU A 138 15.10 -7.07 4.22
C GLU A 138 15.24 -6.33 2.89
N ASN A 139 14.14 -6.22 2.15
CA ASN A 139 14.07 -5.47 0.90
C ASN A 139 12.72 -4.75 0.79
N TRP A 140 12.70 -3.62 0.09
CA TRP A 140 11.50 -2.81 -0.05
C TRP A 140 11.46 -2.06 -1.38
N HIS A 141 10.27 -1.65 -1.77
CA HIS A 141 10.07 -0.77 -2.92
C HIS A 141 8.94 0.22 -2.66
N THR A 142 9.17 1.49 -3.02
CA THR A 142 8.13 2.53 -2.97
C THR A 142 7.75 2.95 -4.37
N VAL A 143 6.46 2.96 -4.67
CA VAL A 143 5.90 3.46 -5.92
C VAL A 143 5.08 4.72 -5.63
N PRO A 144 5.46 5.88 -6.20
CA PRO A 144 4.68 7.10 -6.05
C PRO A 144 3.45 7.08 -6.96
N CYS A 145 2.34 7.63 -6.47
CA CYS A 145 1.23 8.00 -7.34
C CYS A 145 1.65 9.16 -8.26
N PRO A 146 1.07 9.26 -9.47
CA PRO A 146 1.27 10.41 -10.34
C PRO A 146 0.97 11.73 -9.64
N PHE A 147 1.65 12.80 -10.05
CA PHE A 147 1.52 14.12 -9.42
C PHE A 147 0.04 14.57 -9.33
N GLY A 148 -0.38 14.99 -8.14
CA GLY A 148 -1.74 15.45 -7.87
C GLY A 148 -2.75 14.33 -7.53
N LYS A 149 -2.36 13.06 -7.65
CA LYS A 149 -3.19 11.91 -7.27
C LYS A 149 -2.87 11.42 -5.87
N VAL A 150 -3.82 10.68 -5.28
CA VAL A 150 -3.66 9.99 -4.01
C VAL A 150 -3.75 8.48 -4.18
N ALA A 151 -3.12 7.73 -3.29
CA ALA A 151 -3.24 6.28 -3.24
C ALA A 151 -4.60 5.89 -2.65
N LEU A 152 -5.35 5.08 -3.40
CA LEU A 152 -6.59 4.43 -2.98
C LEU A 152 -6.31 3.05 -2.40
N GLY A 153 -5.36 2.31 -2.95
CA GLY A 153 -5.03 0.95 -2.53
C GLY A 153 -3.60 0.55 -2.86
N ALA A 154 -3.18 -0.58 -2.31
CA ALA A 154 -1.86 -1.16 -2.51
C ALA A 154 -1.96 -2.57 -3.07
N GLY A 155 -0.86 -3.01 -3.68
CA GLY A 155 -0.53 -4.41 -3.82
C GLY A 155 0.96 -4.64 -3.66
N GLY A 156 1.33 -5.82 -3.16
CA GLY A 156 2.70 -6.24 -2.91
C GLY A 156 2.93 -7.70 -3.27
N ALA A 157 4.13 -8.01 -3.77
CA ALA A 157 4.55 -9.39 -3.94
C ALA A 157 6.04 -9.56 -3.72
N VAL A 158 6.38 -10.70 -3.15
CA VAL A 158 7.74 -11.23 -3.09
C VAL A 158 8.01 -12.09 -4.32
N ILE A 159 9.13 -11.84 -5.00
CA ILE A 159 9.55 -12.58 -6.20
C ILE A 159 10.90 -13.21 -5.94
N GLY A 160 11.01 -14.54 -6.11
CA GLY A 160 12.28 -15.28 -6.05
C GLY A 160 12.22 -16.56 -5.22
N ALA A 161 11.51 -16.53 -4.08
CA ALA A 161 11.28 -17.73 -3.25
C ALA A 161 10.11 -18.57 -3.77
N ASN A 162 10.18 -19.90 -3.54
CA ASN A 162 9.14 -20.86 -3.95
C ASN A 162 8.18 -21.25 -2.82
N ASN A 163 8.56 -20.95 -1.58
CA ASN A 163 7.88 -21.11 -0.29
C ASN A 163 7.85 -19.73 0.41
N SER A 164 7.44 -19.71 1.68
CA SER A 164 7.44 -18.51 2.53
C SER A 164 8.75 -18.25 3.29
N GLU A 165 9.91 -18.69 2.78
CA GLU A 165 11.25 -18.27 3.29
C GLU A 165 11.47 -16.74 3.17
N ILE A 166 10.62 -16.07 2.37
CA ILE A 166 10.54 -14.63 2.29
C ILE A 166 9.08 -14.22 2.40
N LEU A 167 8.82 -13.33 3.36
CA LEU A 167 7.49 -12.93 3.77
C LEU A 167 7.17 -11.52 3.28
N LEU A 168 5.90 -11.30 2.94
CA LEU A 168 5.39 -9.94 2.78
C LEU A 168 5.04 -9.39 4.16
N GLU A 169 5.78 -8.39 4.63
CA GLU A 169 5.55 -7.78 5.94
C GLU A 169 4.72 -6.50 5.83
N ASP A 170 4.98 -5.71 4.78
CA ASP A 170 4.40 -4.38 4.65
C ASP A 170 3.66 -4.19 3.32
N LEU A 171 2.42 -3.73 3.44
CA LEU A 171 1.67 -3.02 2.42
C LEU A 171 1.28 -1.64 2.98
N ARG A 172 2.27 -0.76 3.10
CA ARG A 172 2.08 0.58 3.63
C ARG A 172 1.52 1.49 2.56
N ILE A 173 0.30 1.96 2.76
CA ILE A 173 -0.31 3.00 1.93
C ILE A 173 -0.04 4.35 2.59
N ASP A 174 0.61 5.26 1.88
CA ASP A 174 0.76 6.68 2.23
C ASP A 174 -0.07 7.52 1.25
N THR A 175 -0.37 8.78 1.58
CA THR A 175 -1.31 9.59 0.78
C THR A 175 -0.94 9.66 -0.71
N GLY A 176 0.35 9.76 -1.05
CA GLY A 176 0.82 9.89 -2.43
C GLY A 176 1.68 8.71 -2.92
N SER A 177 1.75 7.61 -2.18
CA SER A 177 2.64 6.49 -2.53
C SER A 177 2.26 5.21 -1.80
N VAL A 178 2.71 4.08 -2.32
CA VAL A 178 2.68 2.79 -1.63
C VAL A 178 4.11 2.31 -1.42
N THR A 179 4.41 1.86 -0.20
CA THR A 179 5.65 1.16 0.12
C THR A 179 5.32 -0.29 0.45
N VAL A 180 6.03 -1.21 -0.20
CA VAL A 180 5.96 -2.63 0.10
C VAL A 180 7.31 -3.07 0.61
N ALA A 181 7.32 -3.89 1.65
CA ALA A 181 8.53 -4.50 2.18
C ALA A 181 8.29 -5.99 2.45
N GLY A 182 9.37 -6.74 2.43
CA GLY A 182 9.42 -8.10 2.91
C GLY A 182 10.70 -8.35 3.66
N ALA A 183 10.76 -9.51 4.30
CA ALA A 183 11.92 -9.99 5.04
C ALA A 183 12.12 -11.47 4.75
N GLU A 184 13.38 -11.91 4.73
CA GLU A 184 13.72 -13.32 4.87
C GLU A 184 13.32 -13.78 6.27
N ASP A 185 12.82 -15.02 6.41
CA ASP A 185 12.46 -15.55 7.70
C ASP A 185 13.69 -15.92 8.57
N GLY A 186 13.47 -16.48 9.75
CA GLY A 186 14.53 -16.79 10.71
C GLY A 186 15.59 -17.77 10.21
N THR A 187 15.31 -18.56 9.16
CA THR A 187 16.29 -19.49 8.57
C THR A 187 17.06 -18.87 7.39
N GLY A 188 16.53 -17.79 6.82
CA GLY A 188 17.15 -16.97 5.79
C GLY A 188 17.00 -17.55 4.37
N PHE A 189 17.27 -16.75 3.35
CA PHE A 189 17.13 -17.16 1.95
C PHE A 189 18.44 -17.08 1.17
N ALA A 190 18.92 -18.21 0.65
CA ALA A 190 20.20 -18.27 -0.07
C ALA A 190 20.18 -17.61 -1.47
N GLY A 191 18.99 -17.27 -1.98
CA GLY A 191 18.82 -16.71 -3.33
C GLY A 191 18.77 -15.19 -3.38
N ASN A 192 18.68 -14.65 -4.59
CA ASN A 192 18.30 -13.25 -4.77
C ASN A 192 16.79 -13.14 -4.92
N TRP A 193 16.22 -12.09 -4.36
CA TRP A 193 14.79 -11.84 -4.38
C TRP A 193 14.47 -10.36 -4.57
N GLN A 194 13.22 -10.08 -4.93
CA GLN A 194 12.73 -8.77 -5.28
C GLN A 194 11.35 -8.51 -4.64
N ILE A 195 11.06 -7.24 -4.43
CA ILE A 195 9.73 -6.75 -4.06
C ILE A 195 9.09 -6.08 -5.26
N GLN A 196 7.89 -6.54 -5.63
CA GLN A 196 6.99 -5.77 -6.47
C GLN A 196 6.06 -4.95 -5.59
N ALA A 197 6.00 -3.64 -5.83
CA ALA A 197 5.03 -2.75 -5.23
C ALA A 197 4.07 -2.22 -6.30
N THR A 198 2.80 -2.05 -5.94
CA THR A 198 1.76 -1.50 -6.81
C THR A 198 0.93 -0.50 -6.03
N ALA A 199 0.76 0.70 -6.58
CA ALA A 199 -0.16 1.71 -6.07
C ALA A 199 -1.36 1.84 -7.02
N ILE A 200 -2.56 1.78 -6.47
CA ILE A 200 -3.80 2.12 -7.17
C ILE A 200 -4.11 3.56 -6.81
N CYS A 201 -4.09 4.45 -7.79
CA CYS A 201 -4.13 5.89 -7.60
C CYS A 201 -5.34 6.52 -8.31
N ALA A 202 -5.80 7.66 -7.80
CA ALA A 202 -6.86 8.44 -8.42
C ALA A 202 -6.75 9.93 -8.04
N ASP A 203 -7.53 10.78 -8.69
CA ASP A 203 -7.80 12.11 -8.16
C ASP A 203 -8.43 11.96 -6.77
N GLN A 204 -8.11 12.87 -5.84
CA GLN A 204 -8.55 12.72 -4.45
C GLN A 204 -10.09 12.68 -4.34
N PRO A 205 -10.69 11.56 -3.91
CA PRO A 205 -12.13 11.45 -3.80
C PRO A 205 -12.68 12.29 -2.64
N ALA A 206 -13.98 12.57 -2.68
CA ALA A 206 -14.67 13.30 -1.62
C ALA A 206 -14.52 12.56 -0.29
N GLY A 207 -14.14 13.28 0.76
CA GLY A 207 -13.98 12.68 2.09
C GLY A 207 -12.76 11.77 2.23
N TYR A 208 -11.80 11.79 1.29
CA TYR A 208 -10.56 11.02 1.41
C TYR A 208 -9.93 11.14 2.79
N GLU A 209 -9.66 10.00 3.40
CA GLU A 209 -9.11 9.89 4.74
C GLU A 209 -8.20 8.67 4.80
N ARG A 210 -7.00 8.86 5.35
CA ARG A 210 -6.11 7.76 5.71
C ARG A 210 -6.19 7.52 7.21
N ARG A 211 -6.54 6.30 7.60
CA ARG A 211 -6.60 5.89 9.01
C ARG A 211 -5.66 4.73 9.26
N LEU A 212 -5.08 4.73 10.45
CA LEU A 212 -4.26 3.62 10.94
C LEU A 212 -4.60 3.31 12.39
N ASN A 213 -4.34 2.08 12.81
CA ASN A 213 -4.36 1.68 14.20
C ASN A 213 -3.28 0.63 14.46
N ASP A 214 -2.70 0.64 15.66
CA ASP A 214 -1.61 -0.24 16.07
C ASP A 214 -2.09 -1.23 17.14
N SER A 215 -1.59 -2.47 17.08
CA SER A 215 -1.62 -3.36 18.24
C SER A 215 -0.62 -2.90 19.33
N GLY A 216 -0.62 -3.57 20.47
CA GLY A 216 0.43 -3.39 21.48
C GLY A 216 1.83 -3.73 20.92
N TYR A 217 2.84 -2.97 21.35
CA TYR A 217 4.26 -3.25 21.08
C TYR A 217 4.85 -4.04 22.26
N ASP A 218 4.81 -5.36 22.14
CA ASP A 218 5.17 -6.35 23.17
C ASP A 218 5.51 -7.70 22.50
N SER A 219 5.73 -8.76 23.28
CA SER A 219 6.12 -10.10 22.80
C SER A 219 4.95 -11.11 22.82
N VAL A 220 3.71 -10.64 22.59
CA VAL A 220 2.57 -11.56 22.44
C VAL A 220 2.60 -12.19 21.06
N SER A 221 2.58 -13.53 21.00
CA SER A 221 2.81 -14.30 19.77
C SER A 221 1.77 -14.16 18.68
N SER A 222 0.57 -13.65 18.98
CA SER A 222 -0.44 -13.36 17.97
C SER A 222 -1.11 -12.04 18.27
N LYS A 223 -1.25 -11.20 17.23
CA LYS A 223 -1.85 -9.88 17.36
C LYS A 223 -2.84 -9.63 16.24
N SER A 224 -3.87 -8.89 16.58
CA SER A 224 -4.85 -8.37 15.64
C SER A 224 -5.24 -6.96 16.04
N VAL A 225 -5.44 -6.11 15.04
CA VAL A 225 -5.91 -4.74 15.23
C VAL A 225 -6.94 -4.40 14.17
N THR A 226 -7.95 -3.64 14.57
CA THR A 226 -8.97 -3.08 13.68
C THR A 226 -8.79 -1.58 13.57
N VAL A 227 -8.87 -1.06 12.35
CA VAL A 227 -9.03 0.37 12.08
C VAL A 227 -10.38 0.61 11.40
N THR A 228 -11.10 1.64 11.84
CA THR A 228 -12.43 1.99 11.32
C THR A 228 -12.40 3.41 10.73
N CYS A 229 -12.99 3.55 9.55
CA CYS A 229 -13.20 4.82 8.85
C CYS A 229 -14.05 5.79 9.68
N SER A 230 -13.89 7.10 9.47
CA SER A 230 -14.82 8.07 10.07
C SER A 230 -16.27 7.84 9.59
N PRO A 231 -17.28 8.23 10.39
CA PRO A 231 -18.68 8.10 10.00
C PRO A 231 -18.96 8.68 8.61
N GLY A 232 -19.75 7.95 7.83
CA GLY A 232 -20.13 8.32 6.46
C GLY A 232 -19.12 7.96 5.37
N ARG A 233 -18.00 7.29 5.73
CA ARG A 233 -16.99 6.83 4.76
C ARG A 233 -16.92 5.31 4.71
N GLN A 234 -16.50 4.80 3.56
CA GLN A 234 -16.27 3.38 3.30
C GLN A 234 -14.79 3.10 3.02
N VAL A 235 -14.36 1.85 3.13
CA VAL A 235 -12.99 1.40 2.86
C VAL A 235 -12.77 1.24 1.35
N HIS A 236 -11.81 1.96 0.79
CA HIS A 236 -11.34 1.83 -0.59
C HIS A 236 -10.00 1.11 -0.69
N GLY A 237 -9.20 1.14 0.39
CA GLY A 237 -7.88 0.53 0.45
C GLY A 237 -7.63 -0.17 1.77
N ILE A 238 -6.93 -1.31 1.65
CA ILE A 238 -6.51 -2.18 2.74
C ILE A 238 -4.99 -2.22 2.74
N GLY A 239 -4.37 -2.04 3.90
CA GLY A 239 -2.94 -2.25 4.09
C GLY A 239 -2.65 -2.81 5.47
N ALA A 240 -1.46 -3.40 5.62
CA ALA A 240 -0.91 -3.84 6.90
C ALA A 240 0.60 -3.56 6.94
N GLU A 241 1.18 -3.48 8.13
CA GLU A 241 2.62 -3.32 8.37
C GLU A 241 2.96 -4.10 9.64
N ILE A 242 4.08 -4.82 9.63
CA ILE A 242 4.66 -5.46 10.80
C ILE A 242 5.88 -4.63 11.20
N LEU A 243 5.91 -4.15 12.45
CA LEU A 243 7.05 -3.38 12.95
C LEU A 243 7.83 -4.21 13.96
N GLY A 244 9.10 -4.48 13.63
CA GLY A 244 10.04 -5.20 14.47
C GLY A 244 9.82 -6.71 14.50
N GLY A 245 9.22 -7.29 13.46
CA GLY A 245 9.03 -8.73 13.30
C GLY A 245 10.27 -9.46 12.77
N ASN A 246 11.16 -8.76 12.06
CA ASN A 246 12.44 -9.27 11.55
C ASN A 246 12.32 -10.58 10.76
N GLY A 247 11.23 -10.78 10.00
CA GLY A 247 10.99 -12.02 9.28
C GLY A 247 10.47 -13.19 10.12
N GLU A 248 10.42 -13.07 11.44
CA GLU A 248 9.92 -14.12 12.36
C GLU A 248 8.43 -13.87 12.72
N VAL A 249 7.76 -12.94 12.04
CA VAL A 249 6.34 -12.61 12.24
C VAL A 249 5.64 -12.52 10.89
N ARG A 250 4.54 -13.26 10.75
CA ARG A 250 3.87 -13.50 9.46
C ARG A 250 2.51 -12.85 9.41
N LEU A 251 2.23 -12.08 8.37
CA LEU A 251 0.89 -11.56 8.13
C LEU A 251 -0.09 -12.70 7.84
N THR A 252 -1.10 -12.84 8.69
CA THR A 252 -2.17 -13.84 8.54
C THR A 252 -3.47 -13.23 8.05
N ALA A 253 -3.64 -11.91 8.21
CA ALA A 253 -4.75 -11.19 7.63
C ALA A 253 -4.41 -9.72 7.36
N ALA A 254 -4.89 -9.21 6.25
CA ALA A 254 -5.09 -7.79 5.97
C ALA A 254 -6.31 -7.70 5.06
N HIS A 255 -7.50 -7.48 5.64
CA HIS A 255 -8.76 -7.53 4.89
C HIS A 255 -9.85 -6.63 5.49
N ALA A 256 -10.89 -6.34 4.71
CA ALA A 256 -12.05 -5.60 5.20
C ALA A 256 -13.18 -6.56 5.63
N PRO A 257 -13.47 -6.71 6.95
CA PRO A 257 -14.58 -7.55 7.42
C PRO A 257 -15.95 -7.01 7.00
N ASP A 258 -16.08 -5.68 6.94
CA ASP A 258 -17.26 -4.92 6.52
C ASP A 258 -16.84 -3.78 5.57
N THR A 259 -17.73 -2.84 5.28
CA THR A 259 -17.45 -1.72 4.36
C THR A 259 -16.75 -0.55 5.01
N THR A 260 -16.52 -0.57 6.32
CA THR A 260 -16.05 0.58 7.12
C THR A 260 -14.79 0.31 7.91
N SER A 261 -14.36 -0.94 8.00
CA SER A 261 -13.21 -1.35 8.82
C SER A 261 -12.22 -2.22 8.05
N VAL A 262 -10.97 -2.20 8.49
CA VAL A 262 -9.88 -3.09 8.08
C VAL A 262 -9.33 -3.79 9.31
N ILE A 263 -9.11 -5.09 9.19
CA ILE A 263 -8.41 -5.92 10.19
C ILE A 263 -7.05 -6.28 9.62
N ALA A 264 -6.00 -6.06 10.41
CA ALA A 264 -4.68 -6.65 10.21
C ALA A 264 -4.38 -7.62 11.36
N SER A 265 -3.85 -8.79 11.02
CA SER A 265 -3.42 -9.81 12.00
C SER A 265 -2.10 -10.41 11.57
N ALA A 266 -1.27 -10.73 12.56
CA ALA A 266 -0.02 -11.43 12.37
C ALA A 266 0.23 -12.42 13.52
N VAL A 267 1.09 -13.39 13.27
CA VAL A 267 1.52 -14.41 14.24
C VAL A 267 3.03 -14.59 14.12
N GLU A 268 3.70 -14.86 15.23
CA GLU A 268 5.08 -15.37 15.22
C GLU A 268 5.11 -16.72 14.47
N ASP A 269 6.24 -17.04 13.88
CA ASP A 269 6.52 -18.37 13.32
C ASP A 269 6.60 -19.46 14.41
N GLU A 270 6.80 -20.70 13.99
CA GLU A 270 6.62 -21.88 14.84
C GLU A 270 7.67 -22.07 15.95
N ASP A 271 8.84 -21.44 15.82
CA ASP A 271 9.86 -21.36 16.86
C ASP A 271 9.71 -20.11 17.74
N GLY A 272 8.90 -19.16 17.30
CA GLY A 272 8.45 -17.99 18.06
C GLY A 272 9.50 -16.89 18.09
N PHE A 273 9.06 -15.67 18.38
CA PHE A 273 9.94 -14.50 18.27
C PHE A 273 10.32 -13.94 19.65
N GLY A 274 11.63 -13.83 19.90
CA GLY A 274 12.15 -13.31 21.17
C GLY A 274 12.01 -11.79 21.36
N GLY A 275 11.66 -11.06 20.30
CA GLY A 275 11.57 -9.60 20.30
C GLY A 275 10.19 -9.04 20.66
N SER A 276 10.08 -7.72 20.61
CA SER A 276 8.78 -7.03 20.69
C SER A 276 8.43 -6.47 19.32
N TRP A 277 7.18 -6.69 18.92
CA TRP A 277 6.68 -6.31 17.61
C TRP A 277 5.28 -5.71 17.72
N LYS A 278 4.76 -5.14 16.63
CA LYS A 278 3.33 -4.81 16.52
C LYS A 278 2.86 -4.98 15.08
N VAL A 279 1.56 -5.20 14.92
CA VAL A 279 0.90 -5.11 13.63
C VAL A 279 0.13 -3.79 13.55
N ARG A 280 0.19 -3.14 12.39
CA ARG A 280 -0.57 -1.94 12.05
C ARG A 280 -1.55 -2.26 10.94
N ALA A 281 -2.79 -1.81 11.08
CA ALA A 281 -3.76 -1.80 9.98
C ALA A 281 -3.84 -0.42 9.34
N PHE A 282 -3.97 -0.36 8.01
CA PHE A 282 -4.30 0.85 7.26
C PHE A 282 -5.67 0.72 6.59
N ALA A 283 -6.48 1.76 6.71
CA ALA A 283 -7.68 1.95 5.91
C ALA A 283 -7.59 3.26 5.13
N ILE A 284 -7.72 3.16 3.81
CA ILE A 284 -8.02 4.33 2.98
C ILE A 284 -9.52 4.42 2.83
N CYS A 285 -10.09 5.56 3.21
CA CYS A 285 -11.51 5.76 3.29
C CYS A 285 -11.95 6.94 2.43
N ALA A 286 -13.16 6.89 1.88
CA ALA A 286 -13.79 8.00 1.15
C ALA A 286 -15.32 7.88 1.23
N ASN A 287 -16.02 8.90 0.73
CA ASN A 287 -17.49 8.94 0.66
C ASN A 287 -18.05 8.12 -0.51
#